data_AF-A0A6J5UPE1-F1
#
_entry.id   AF-A0A6J5UPE1-F1
#
_cell.length_a   1.000
_cell.length_b   1.000
_cell.length_c   1.000
_cell.angle_alpha   90.00
_cell.angle_beta   90.00
_cell.angle_gamma   90.00
#
_symmetry.space_group_name_H-M   'P 1'
#
loop_
_entity.id
_entity.type
_entity.pdbx_description
1 polymer ?
#
loop_
_entity_poly.entity_id
_entity_poly.type
_entity_poly.pdbx_seq_one_letter_code
_entity_poly.pdbx_strand_id
1 'polypeptide(L)'
;MATYEDPLLGDVQVEKGTVAFSAGLHRWAFTLTNFAKMYASKFGVDESKMMERLWGENYFDPPTKKWTSKNTGSATCKHARILVEFLEVAITSIVFLKGIYPPGALERRKYMNLVVHSARHPELRDYIHSAVSGLHPFIQKGLVERVAVIFFNSDSIPVERFMFKLTVNLSYGSRVEEADLEFSLRSFFIKLPFSESLTRVLPQDCRWEITAYFRSLPQACTSKDAELWIPTDTQQWQQPPLITPIKSMRSEPLSVQLYLEHPGLSEPKA
;
A
#
# COMPACT_ATOMS: atom_id res chain seq x y z
N MET A 1 0.67 37.69 7.24
CA MET A 1 0.16 37.60 8.62
C MET A 1 0.13 39.00 9.19
N ALA A 2 -1.00 39.42 9.79
CA ALA A 2 -1.06 40.68 10.53
C ALA A 2 -0.69 40.38 11.98
N THR A 3 0.47 40.86 12.44
CA THR A 3 0.87 40.83 13.84
C THR A 3 0.20 42.01 14.54
N TYR A 4 -0.61 41.73 15.56
CA TYR A 4 -1.18 42.74 16.45
C TYR A 4 -0.06 43.24 17.36
N GLU A 5 0.41 44.48 17.17
CA GLU A 5 1.42 45.10 18.01
C GLU A 5 0.75 45.92 19.13
N ASP A 6 0.90 45.47 20.38
CA ASP A 6 0.50 46.22 21.56
C ASP A 6 1.76 46.78 22.25
N PRO A 7 1.92 48.12 22.38
CA PRO A 7 3.11 48.74 22.95
C PRO A 7 3.40 48.32 24.40
N LEU A 8 2.43 47.78 25.14
CA LEU A 8 2.60 47.31 26.51
C LEU A 8 3.05 45.85 26.62
N LEU A 9 2.82 45.01 25.59
CA LEU A 9 3.14 43.57 25.63
C LEU A 9 4.57 43.22 25.17
N GLY A 10 5.28 44.13 24.48
CA GLY A 10 6.60 43.85 23.91
C GLY A 10 6.56 42.90 22.69
N ASP A 11 7.73 42.46 22.21
CA ASP A 11 7.84 41.61 21.00
C ASP A 11 7.51 40.13 21.31
N VAL A 12 6.21 39.82 21.32
CA VAL A 12 5.68 38.47 21.60
C VAL A 12 5.51 37.71 20.28
N GLN A 13 6.54 36.98 19.88
CA GLN A 13 6.57 36.19 18.65
C GLN A 13 7.08 34.79 18.92
N VAL A 14 6.26 33.79 18.61
CA VAL A 14 6.63 32.39 18.82
C VAL A 14 7.86 32.01 17.98
N GLU A 15 7.96 32.52 16.75
CA GLU A 15 9.09 32.27 15.83
C GLU A 15 10.44 32.78 16.40
N LYS A 16 10.40 33.87 17.18
CA LYS A 16 11.59 34.41 17.85
C LYS A 16 11.88 33.76 19.20
N GLY A 17 11.07 32.78 19.62
CA GLY A 17 11.26 32.04 20.85
C GLY A 17 11.03 32.85 22.13
N THR A 18 10.35 34.00 22.04
CA THR A 18 10.02 34.86 23.20
C THR A 18 8.81 34.35 23.99
N VAL A 19 8.17 33.28 23.51
CA VAL A 19 7.03 32.62 24.14
C VAL A 19 7.47 31.28 24.76
N ALA A 20 7.00 31.02 25.98
CA ALA A 20 7.19 29.75 26.67
C ALA A 20 5.92 28.91 26.63
N PHE A 21 6.06 27.64 26.28
CA PHE A 21 4.99 26.65 26.36
C PHE A 21 5.10 25.96 27.72
N SER A 22 4.00 25.92 28.46
CA SER A 22 3.97 25.25 29.76
C SER A 22 2.68 24.47 29.93
N ALA A 23 2.78 23.29 30.53
CA ALA A 23 1.63 22.49 30.92
C ALA A 23 1.68 22.28 32.43
N GLY A 24 0.89 23.08 33.17
CA GLY A 24 0.91 23.09 34.63
C GLY A 24 0.62 21.72 35.25
N LEU A 25 -0.32 20.96 34.66
CA LEU A 25 -0.68 19.62 35.12
C LEU A 25 0.49 18.63 35.07
N HIS A 26 1.38 18.78 34.10
CA HIS A 26 2.49 17.85 33.85
C HIS A 26 3.85 18.41 34.28
N ARG A 27 3.90 19.60 34.89
CA ARG A 27 5.10 20.24 35.46
C ARG A 27 6.31 20.33 34.52
N TRP A 28 6.05 20.55 33.23
CA TRP A 28 7.10 20.87 32.27
C TRP A 28 6.78 22.20 31.58
N ALA A 29 7.85 22.94 31.30
CA ALA A 29 7.81 24.17 30.54
C ALA A 29 9.06 24.26 29.68
N PHE A 30 8.92 24.80 28.49
CA PHE A 30 10.03 24.96 27.56
C PHE A 30 9.80 26.16 26.65
N THR A 31 10.91 26.73 26.21
CA THR A 31 10.94 27.71 25.14
C THR A 31 11.41 27.03 23.86
N LEU A 32 11.04 27.62 22.72
CA LEU A 32 11.50 27.13 21.41
C LEU A 32 13.04 27.14 21.31
N THR A 33 13.69 28.13 21.92
CA THR A 33 15.16 28.25 22.02
C THR A 33 15.81 27.05 22.72
N ASN A 34 15.27 26.63 23.88
CA ASN A 34 15.82 25.50 24.62
C ASN A 34 15.74 24.19 23.83
N PHE A 35 14.61 23.96 23.15
CA PHE A 35 14.44 22.80 22.27
C PHE A 35 15.37 22.86 21.06
N ALA A 36 15.45 24.03 20.41
CA ALA A 36 16.31 24.23 19.26
C ALA A 36 17.78 23.96 19.61
N LYS A 37 18.28 24.47 20.74
CA LYS A 37 19.66 24.23 21.21
C LYS A 37 19.96 22.76 21.43
N MET A 38 19.05 22.04 22.09
CA MET A 38 19.19 20.62 22.36
C MET A 38 19.28 19.80 21.06
N TYR A 39 18.41 20.09 20.10
CA TYR A 39 18.36 19.33 18.84
C TYR A 39 19.38 19.82 17.79
N ALA A 40 19.73 21.09 17.79
CA ALA A 40 20.80 21.69 16.99
C ALA A 40 22.14 20.97 17.25
N SER A 41 22.48 20.80 18.53
CA SER A 41 23.68 20.06 18.94
C SER A 41 23.60 18.58 18.54
N LYS A 42 22.43 17.94 18.68
CA LYS A 42 22.23 16.53 18.34
C LYS A 42 22.31 16.23 16.84
N PHE A 43 21.87 17.15 16.00
CA PHE A 43 21.80 16.97 14.54
C PHE A 43 22.85 17.77 13.76
N GLY A 44 23.70 18.55 14.44
CA GLY A 44 24.74 19.38 13.83
C GLY A 44 24.18 20.50 12.97
N VAL A 45 23.01 21.04 13.31
CA VAL A 45 22.33 22.14 12.60
C VAL A 45 22.45 23.39 13.46
N ASP A 46 22.58 24.56 12.84
CA ASP A 46 22.59 25.83 13.57
C ASP A 46 21.29 26.04 14.38
N GLU A 47 21.41 26.56 15.60
CA GLU A 47 20.29 26.76 16.52
C GLU A 47 19.21 27.67 15.93
N SER A 48 19.59 28.75 15.26
CA SER A 48 18.65 29.71 14.68
C SER A 48 17.85 29.06 13.54
N LYS A 49 18.54 28.29 12.69
CA LYS A 49 17.89 27.51 11.61
C LYS A 49 16.99 26.39 12.14
N MET A 50 17.33 25.83 13.30
CA MET A 50 16.52 24.81 13.96
C MET A 50 15.26 25.41 14.56
N MET A 51 15.35 26.60 15.17
CA MET A 51 14.19 27.33 15.69
C MET A 51 13.17 27.62 14.59
N GLU A 52 13.61 28.15 13.44
CA GLU A 52 12.73 28.43 12.30
C GLU A 52 11.99 27.17 11.81
N ARG A 53 12.60 25.99 11.94
CA ARG A 53 12.03 24.71 11.50
C ARG A 53 11.16 24.01 12.53
N LEU A 54 11.29 24.36 13.81
CA LEU A 54 10.49 23.81 14.90
C LEU A 54 9.12 24.46 15.01
N TRP A 55 8.86 25.50 14.21
CA TRP A 55 7.61 26.24 14.19
C TRP A 55 7.12 26.48 12.75
N GLY A 56 5.85 26.87 12.63
CA GLY A 56 5.15 27.00 11.34
C GLY A 56 4.84 25.66 10.69
N GLU A 57 4.59 25.67 9.39
CA GLU A 57 4.38 24.45 8.60
C GLU A 57 5.74 23.79 8.32
N ASN A 58 6.34 23.14 9.31
CA ASN A 58 7.62 22.44 9.16
C ASN A 58 7.58 21.11 9.95
N TYR A 59 7.82 20.00 9.26
CA TYR A 59 7.70 18.63 9.73
C TYR A 59 9.06 17.94 9.55
N PHE A 60 9.60 17.32 10.59
CA PHE A 60 10.85 16.56 10.52
C PHE A 60 10.56 15.12 10.12
N ASP A 61 11.27 14.60 9.13
CA ASP A 61 11.21 13.20 8.71
C ASP A 61 12.39 12.42 9.34
N PRO A 62 12.16 11.61 10.39
CA PRO A 62 13.22 10.92 11.13
C PRO A 62 14.15 10.02 10.29
N PRO A 63 13.67 9.23 9.30
CA PRO A 63 14.53 8.40 8.47
C PRO A 63 15.45 9.22 7.54
N THR A 64 14.97 10.30 6.93
CA THR A 64 15.80 11.14 6.04
C THR A 64 16.59 12.21 6.78
N LYS A 65 16.22 12.47 8.03
CA LYS A 65 16.72 13.58 8.85
C LYS A 65 16.56 14.95 8.14
N LYS A 66 15.53 15.11 7.32
CA LYS A 66 15.23 16.35 6.60
C LYS A 66 13.91 16.94 7.08
N TRP A 67 13.79 18.26 6.95
CA TRP A 67 12.59 19.01 7.30
C TRP A 67 11.76 19.30 6.02
N THR A 68 10.43 19.23 6.11
CA THR A 68 9.49 19.45 4.99
C THR A 68 8.28 20.27 5.45
N SER A 69 7.70 21.13 4.60
CA SER A 69 6.55 21.97 5.00
C SER A 69 5.16 21.41 4.67
N LYS A 70 5.02 20.08 4.53
CA LYS A 70 3.76 19.42 4.15
C LYS A 70 3.33 18.36 5.17
N ASN A 71 2.08 18.43 5.64
CA ASN A 71 1.39 17.48 6.55
C ASN A 71 1.37 16.05 5.95
N THR A 72 1.62 15.02 6.76
CA THR A 72 2.13 13.70 6.32
C THR A 72 0.98 12.74 5.90
N GLY A 73 0.63 12.51 4.63
CA GLY A 73 1.29 12.84 3.37
C GLY A 73 2.54 11.99 3.07
N SER A 74 2.87 11.05 3.95
CA SER A 74 4.07 10.20 3.82
C SER A 74 4.10 9.53 2.46
N ALA A 75 5.27 9.50 1.82
CA ALA A 75 5.48 8.79 0.57
C ALA A 75 4.91 7.35 0.68
N THR A 76 5.16 6.66 1.80
CA THR A 76 4.66 5.31 2.08
C THR A 76 3.13 5.20 2.03
N CYS A 77 2.39 6.21 2.53
CA CYS A 77 0.93 6.23 2.50
C CYS A 77 0.40 6.35 1.05
N LYS A 78 1.05 7.18 0.23
CA LYS A 78 0.71 7.37 -1.18
C LYS A 78 0.99 6.12 -2.02
N HIS A 79 2.15 5.49 -1.82
CA HIS A 79 2.50 4.25 -2.51
C HIS A 79 1.55 3.10 -2.16
N ALA A 80 1.13 3.00 -0.89
CA ALA A 80 0.14 2.01 -0.47
C ALA A 80 -1.22 2.24 -1.14
N ARG A 81 -1.67 3.50 -1.26
CA ARG A 81 -2.90 3.83 -2.01
C ARG A 81 -2.81 3.39 -3.47
N ILE A 82 -1.72 3.76 -4.17
CA ILE A 82 -1.49 3.37 -5.57
C ILE A 82 -1.48 1.84 -5.73
N LEU A 83 -0.88 1.12 -4.77
CA LEU A 83 -0.85 -0.34 -4.75
C LEU A 83 -2.23 -0.96 -4.59
N VAL A 84 -3.06 -0.43 -3.69
CA VAL A 84 -4.44 -0.88 -3.47
C VAL A 84 -5.27 -0.66 -4.73
N GLU A 85 -5.19 0.53 -5.32
CA GLU A 85 -5.86 0.84 -6.60
C GLU A 85 -5.39 -0.10 -7.73
N PHE A 86 -4.07 -0.34 -7.81
CA PHE A 86 -3.49 -1.29 -8.76
C PHE A 86 -4.02 -2.72 -8.56
N LEU A 87 -4.03 -3.22 -7.33
CA LEU A 87 -4.51 -4.56 -7.01
C LEU A 87 -6.00 -4.72 -7.32
N GLU A 88 -6.83 -3.72 -7.02
CA GLU A 88 -8.27 -3.72 -7.34
C GLU A 88 -8.50 -3.92 -8.85
N VAL A 89 -7.80 -3.14 -9.68
CA VAL A 89 -7.91 -3.24 -11.15
C VAL A 89 -7.26 -4.52 -11.69
N ALA A 90 -6.15 -4.97 -11.11
CA ALA A 90 -5.44 -6.17 -11.55
C ALA A 90 -6.25 -7.44 -11.25
N ILE A 91 -6.85 -7.53 -10.06
CA ILE A 91 -7.72 -8.66 -9.68
C ILE A 91 -8.95 -8.68 -10.57
N THR A 92 -9.59 -7.54 -10.82
CA THR A 92 -10.72 -7.45 -11.74
C THR A 92 -10.34 -7.88 -13.16
N SER A 93 -9.14 -7.52 -13.61
CA SER A 93 -8.63 -7.92 -14.93
C SER A 93 -8.35 -9.43 -15.02
N ILE A 94 -7.85 -10.06 -13.95
CA ILE A 94 -7.67 -11.52 -13.86
C ILE A 94 -9.03 -12.21 -13.91
N VAL A 95 -9.99 -11.76 -13.11
CA VAL A 95 -11.36 -12.28 -13.08
C VAL A 95 -12.02 -12.20 -14.46
N PHE A 96 -11.82 -11.08 -15.18
CA PHE A 96 -12.25 -10.93 -16.57
C PHE A 96 -11.54 -11.92 -17.51
N LEU A 97 -10.21 -12.03 -17.43
CA LEU A 97 -9.40 -12.96 -18.24
C LEU A 97 -9.89 -14.40 -18.09
N LYS A 98 -10.31 -14.79 -16.88
CA LYS A 98 -10.81 -16.14 -16.60
C LYS A 98 -12.21 -16.41 -17.13
N GLY A 99 -12.96 -15.39 -17.53
CA GLY A 99 -14.29 -15.56 -18.11
C GLY A 99 -15.34 -16.15 -17.15
N ILE A 100 -15.10 -16.08 -15.84
CA ILE A 100 -16.02 -16.64 -14.82
C ILE A 100 -17.30 -15.83 -14.62
N TYR A 101 -17.33 -14.58 -15.10
CA TYR A 101 -18.51 -13.73 -15.08
C TYR A 101 -18.97 -13.40 -16.51
N PRO A 102 -20.28 -13.25 -16.74
CA PRO A 102 -20.80 -12.90 -18.06
C PRO A 102 -20.28 -11.53 -18.50
N PRO A 103 -20.16 -11.26 -19.82
CA PRO A 103 -19.64 -10.00 -20.34
C PRO A 103 -20.35 -8.74 -19.82
N GLY A 104 -21.63 -8.84 -19.44
CA GLY A 104 -22.41 -7.73 -18.88
C GLY A 104 -22.09 -7.38 -17.42
N ALA A 105 -21.39 -8.26 -16.69
CA ALA A 105 -20.98 -8.02 -15.30
C ALA A 105 -19.77 -7.09 -15.18
N LEU A 106 -19.05 -6.85 -16.29
CA LEU A 106 -17.82 -6.07 -16.36
C LEU A 106 -17.95 -5.01 -17.45
N GLU A 107 -17.43 -3.81 -17.20
CA GLU A 107 -17.43 -2.71 -18.15
C GLU A 107 -16.01 -2.19 -18.40
N ARG A 108 -15.81 -1.57 -19.57
CA ARG A 108 -14.53 -0.98 -19.92
C ARG A 108 -14.35 0.37 -19.21
N ARG A 109 -13.21 0.54 -18.56
CA ARG A 109 -12.82 1.78 -17.87
C ARG A 109 -11.40 2.18 -18.25
N LYS A 110 -11.10 3.48 -18.19
CA LYS A 110 -9.74 3.99 -18.35
C LYS A 110 -8.99 3.96 -17.01
N TYR A 111 -7.83 3.32 -16.98
CA TYR A 111 -6.92 3.28 -15.81
C TYR A 111 -5.47 3.37 -16.28
N MET A 112 -4.64 4.24 -15.68
CA MET A 112 -3.24 4.48 -16.09
C MET A 112 -3.08 4.67 -17.62
N ASN A 113 -4.01 5.37 -18.26
CA ASN A 113 -4.08 5.55 -19.71
C ASN A 113 -4.21 4.24 -20.54
N LEU A 114 -4.69 3.16 -19.94
CA LEU A 114 -5.12 1.93 -20.62
C LEU A 114 -6.62 1.72 -20.48
N VAL A 115 -7.17 0.92 -21.39
CA VAL A 115 -8.53 0.38 -21.26
C VAL A 115 -8.43 -0.93 -20.49
N VAL A 116 -9.05 -0.96 -19.32
CA VAL A 116 -9.13 -2.12 -18.41
C VAL A 116 -10.61 -2.47 -18.17
N HIS A 117 -10.86 -3.59 -17.51
CA HIS A 117 -12.21 -3.98 -17.09
C HIS A 117 -12.44 -3.61 -15.62
N SER A 118 -13.66 -3.17 -15.32
CA SER A 118 -14.15 -2.82 -13.99
C SER A 118 -15.43 -3.59 -13.71
N ALA A 119 -15.61 -4.09 -12.49
CA ALA A 119 -16.85 -4.76 -12.10
C ALA A 119 -18.02 -3.77 -12.10
N ARG A 120 -19.08 -4.11 -12.84
CA ARG A 120 -20.37 -3.39 -12.85
C ARG A 120 -21.32 -3.96 -11.80
N HIS A 121 -21.25 -5.27 -11.54
CA HIS A 121 -22.08 -5.92 -10.53
C HIS A 121 -21.69 -5.42 -9.12
N PRO A 122 -22.63 -4.85 -8.33
CA PRO A 122 -22.32 -4.24 -7.03
C PRO A 122 -21.61 -5.20 -6.08
N GLU A 123 -22.11 -6.43 -5.92
CA GLU A 123 -21.52 -7.37 -4.95
C GLU A 123 -20.10 -7.80 -5.33
N LEU A 124 -19.81 -7.95 -6.64
CA LEU A 124 -18.47 -8.30 -7.11
C LEU A 124 -17.52 -7.12 -6.89
N ARG A 125 -17.97 -5.91 -7.23
CA ARG A 125 -17.22 -4.68 -7.02
C ARG A 125 -16.92 -4.47 -5.54
N ASP A 126 -17.93 -4.59 -4.69
CA ASP A 126 -17.82 -4.34 -3.26
C ASP A 126 -16.95 -5.41 -2.57
N TYR A 127 -17.02 -6.67 -3.01
CA TYR A 127 -16.11 -7.73 -2.55
C TYR A 127 -14.65 -7.41 -2.86
N ILE A 128 -14.33 -7.12 -4.13
CA ILE A 128 -12.94 -6.80 -4.54
C ILE A 128 -12.47 -5.53 -3.82
N HIS A 129 -13.30 -4.48 -3.81
CA HIS A 129 -12.95 -3.20 -3.20
C HIS A 129 -12.71 -3.34 -1.70
N SER A 130 -13.59 -4.03 -0.97
CA SER A 130 -13.46 -4.21 0.48
C SER A 130 -12.25 -5.08 0.83
N ALA A 131 -12.02 -6.17 0.08
CA ALA A 131 -10.86 -7.04 0.28
C ALA A 131 -9.55 -6.27 0.07
N VAL A 132 -9.41 -5.55 -1.03
CA VAL A 132 -8.15 -4.86 -1.34
C VAL A 132 -7.96 -3.62 -0.46
N SER A 133 -9.02 -2.87 -0.16
CA SER A 133 -8.97 -1.73 0.76
C SER A 133 -8.63 -2.17 2.20
N GLY A 134 -9.11 -3.35 2.62
CA GLY A 134 -8.74 -3.95 3.90
C GLY A 134 -7.24 -4.27 4.01
N LEU A 135 -6.52 -4.42 2.89
CA LEU A 135 -5.06 -4.61 2.89
C LEU A 135 -4.28 -3.31 3.05
N HIS A 136 -4.90 -2.16 2.82
CA HIS A 136 -4.25 -0.84 2.86
C HIS A 136 -3.40 -0.60 4.12
N PRO A 137 -3.92 -0.71 5.36
CA PRO A 137 -3.12 -0.46 6.57
C PRO A 137 -1.95 -1.42 6.73
N PHE A 138 -2.06 -2.65 6.21
CA PHE A 138 -1.01 -3.65 6.29
C PHE A 138 0.09 -3.45 5.23
N ILE A 139 -0.30 -3.02 4.03
CA ILE A 139 0.63 -2.63 2.95
C ILE A 139 1.43 -1.40 3.39
N GLN A 140 0.79 -0.40 4.01
CA GLN A 140 1.47 0.77 4.56
C GLN A 140 2.56 0.41 5.59
N LYS A 141 2.31 -0.62 6.38
CA LYS A 141 3.24 -1.14 7.40
C LYS A 141 4.25 -2.16 6.83
N GLY A 142 4.19 -2.47 5.53
CA GLY A 142 5.07 -3.46 4.88
C GLY A 142 4.85 -4.90 5.38
N LEU A 143 3.68 -5.20 5.95
CA LEU A 143 3.37 -6.51 6.54
C LEU A 143 2.91 -7.54 5.50
N VAL A 144 2.34 -7.09 4.38
CA VAL A 144 1.88 -7.98 3.30
C VAL A 144 3.07 -8.38 2.42
N GLU A 145 3.30 -9.69 2.29
CA GLU A 145 4.33 -10.25 1.42
C GLU A 145 3.77 -10.65 0.05
N ARG A 146 2.60 -11.29 0.03
CA ARG A 146 1.96 -11.76 -1.21
C ARG A 146 0.45 -11.58 -1.16
N VAL A 147 -0.17 -11.30 -2.30
CA VAL A 147 -1.62 -11.33 -2.50
C VAL A 147 -1.91 -12.31 -3.63
N ALA A 148 -2.87 -13.21 -3.43
CA ALA A 148 -3.20 -14.27 -4.37
C ALA A 148 -4.65 -14.17 -4.81
N VAL A 149 -4.90 -14.38 -6.10
CA VAL A 149 -6.23 -14.72 -6.64
C VAL A 149 -6.22 -16.21 -6.93
N ILE A 150 -7.00 -16.98 -6.19
CA ILE A 150 -6.98 -18.44 -6.23
C ILE A 150 -8.28 -18.92 -6.86
N PHE A 151 -8.18 -19.78 -7.86
CA PHE A 151 -9.32 -20.45 -8.50
C PHE A 151 -9.38 -21.91 -8.08
N PHE A 152 -10.58 -22.40 -7.79
CA PHE A 152 -10.80 -23.76 -7.32
C PHE A 152 -11.75 -24.53 -8.24
N ASN A 153 -11.62 -25.85 -8.25
CA ASN A 153 -12.61 -26.73 -8.88
C ASN A 153 -13.85 -26.92 -7.98
N SER A 154 -14.79 -27.74 -8.44
CA SER A 154 -16.00 -28.15 -7.72
C SER A 154 -15.72 -28.75 -6.34
N ASP A 155 -14.59 -29.44 -6.18
CA ASP A 155 -14.16 -30.07 -4.93
C ASP A 155 -13.41 -29.10 -3.98
N SER A 156 -13.40 -27.80 -4.28
CA SER A 156 -12.65 -26.78 -3.53
C SER A 156 -11.13 -27.04 -3.47
N ILE A 157 -10.57 -27.68 -4.50
CA ILE A 157 -9.13 -27.87 -4.69
C ILE A 157 -8.59 -26.73 -5.57
N PRO A 158 -7.51 -26.03 -5.16
CA PRO A 158 -6.89 -24.99 -5.97
C PRO A 158 -6.39 -25.51 -7.32
N VAL A 159 -6.86 -24.91 -8.41
CA VAL A 159 -6.49 -25.25 -9.79
C VAL A 159 -5.36 -24.36 -10.29
N GLU A 160 -5.39 -23.07 -9.95
CA GLU A 160 -4.38 -22.08 -10.35
C GLU A 160 -4.40 -20.88 -9.39
N ARG A 161 -3.25 -20.21 -9.25
CA ARG A 161 -3.09 -19.04 -8.37
C ARG A 161 -2.34 -17.93 -9.08
N PHE A 162 -2.95 -16.75 -9.19
CA PHE A 162 -2.23 -15.54 -9.60
C PHE A 162 -1.62 -14.87 -8.39
N MET A 163 -0.30 -14.86 -8.32
CA MET A 163 0.46 -14.40 -7.16
C MET A 163 1.10 -13.04 -7.41
N PHE A 164 0.70 -12.05 -6.61
CA PHE A 164 1.34 -10.75 -6.51
C PHE A 164 2.30 -10.74 -5.33
N LYS A 165 3.60 -10.86 -5.59
CA LYS A 165 4.63 -10.68 -4.56
C LYS A 165 4.98 -9.20 -4.43
N LEU A 166 4.88 -8.69 -3.21
CA LEU A 166 5.05 -7.29 -2.87
C LEU A 166 6.29 -7.10 -2.00
N THR A 167 7.10 -6.10 -2.33
CA THR A 167 8.21 -5.65 -1.48
C THR A 167 8.17 -4.14 -1.41
N VAL A 168 7.89 -3.62 -0.21
CA VAL A 168 7.81 -2.19 0.08
C VAL A 168 9.01 -1.81 0.94
N ASN A 169 9.85 -0.91 0.43
CA ASN A 169 10.96 -0.34 1.16
C ASN A 169 10.48 0.84 2.01
N LEU A 170 10.18 0.56 3.28
CA LEU A 170 9.70 1.56 4.25
C LEU A 170 10.74 2.63 4.61
N SER A 171 12.02 2.37 4.36
CA SER A 171 13.13 3.29 4.65
C SER A 171 13.39 4.31 3.54
N TYR A 172 12.66 4.20 2.43
CA TYR A 172 12.86 5.04 1.26
C TYR A 172 12.21 6.41 1.46
N GLY A 173 13.02 7.41 1.77
CA GLY A 173 12.58 8.78 2.01
C GLY A 173 12.70 9.72 0.81
N SER A 174 12.75 9.17 -0.41
CA SER A 174 12.78 9.95 -1.64
C SER A 174 11.35 10.19 -2.17
N ARG A 175 11.12 11.35 -2.78
CA ARG A 175 9.91 11.64 -3.55
C ARG A 175 10.00 10.86 -4.86
N VAL A 176 9.41 9.67 -4.92
CA VAL A 176 9.09 9.05 -6.21
C VAL A 176 7.94 9.82 -6.82
N GLU A 177 8.04 10.14 -8.10
CA GLU A 177 6.90 10.69 -8.82
C GLU A 177 5.85 9.60 -8.99
N GLU A 178 4.61 9.88 -8.57
CA GLU A 178 3.49 8.94 -8.67
C GLU A 178 3.32 8.44 -10.12
N ALA A 179 3.61 9.30 -11.10
CA ALA A 179 3.60 8.99 -12.52
C ALA A 179 4.59 7.88 -12.93
N ASP A 180 5.79 7.82 -12.36
CA ASP A 180 6.79 6.79 -12.69
C ASP A 180 6.37 5.42 -12.16
N LEU A 181 5.76 5.42 -10.97
CA LEU A 181 5.22 4.21 -10.38
C LEU A 181 4.00 3.72 -11.17
N GLU A 182 3.07 4.61 -11.52
CA GLU A 182 1.95 4.29 -12.38
C GLU A 182 2.39 3.77 -13.75
N PHE A 183 3.39 4.40 -14.37
CA PHE A 183 3.95 3.95 -15.64
C PHE A 183 4.55 2.54 -15.53
N SER A 184 5.25 2.25 -14.43
CA SER A 184 5.81 0.93 -14.17
C SER A 184 4.71 -0.12 -13.95
N LEU A 185 3.69 0.19 -13.14
CA LEU A 185 2.56 -0.69 -12.86
C LEU A 185 1.68 -0.93 -14.09
N ARG A 186 1.55 0.07 -14.97
CA ARG A 186 0.81 -0.02 -16.24
C ARG A 186 1.25 -1.21 -17.08
N SER A 187 2.54 -1.55 -17.04
CA SER A 187 3.10 -2.65 -17.83
C SER A 187 2.55 -4.04 -17.46
N PHE A 188 1.96 -4.21 -16.28
CA PHE A 188 1.29 -5.45 -15.88
C PHE A 188 0.00 -5.67 -16.68
N PHE A 189 -0.82 -4.64 -16.87
CA PHE A 189 -2.05 -4.73 -17.65
C PHE A 189 -1.80 -4.97 -19.14
N ILE A 190 -0.63 -4.56 -19.64
CA ILE A 190 -0.21 -4.87 -21.01
C ILE A 190 0.17 -6.35 -21.12
N LYS A 191 0.83 -6.92 -20.10
CA LYS A 191 1.30 -8.31 -20.12
C LYS A 191 0.24 -9.34 -19.73
N LEU A 192 -0.72 -8.97 -18.89
CA LEU A 192 -1.72 -9.88 -18.34
C LEU A 192 -2.57 -10.58 -19.43
N PRO A 193 -3.08 -9.92 -20.48
CA PRO A 193 -3.85 -10.60 -21.53
C PRO A 193 -3.07 -11.69 -22.24
N PHE A 194 -1.74 -11.54 -22.39
CA PHE A 194 -0.89 -12.55 -23.01
C PHE A 194 -0.68 -13.80 -22.14
N SER A 195 -1.13 -13.78 -20.88
CA SER A 195 -1.10 -14.95 -20.00
C SER A 195 -2.29 -15.89 -20.22
N GLU A 196 -3.29 -15.52 -21.04
CA GLU A 196 -4.48 -16.34 -21.29
C GLU A 196 -4.13 -17.78 -21.72
N SER A 197 -3.17 -17.92 -22.63
CA SER A 197 -2.67 -19.22 -23.11
C SER A 197 -1.92 -20.05 -22.06
N LEU A 198 -1.50 -19.41 -20.96
CA LEU A 198 -0.84 -20.06 -19.83
C LEU A 198 -1.85 -20.56 -18.79
N THR A 199 -3.11 -20.09 -18.85
CA THR A 199 -4.13 -20.44 -17.86
C THR A 199 -4.87 -21.72 -18.21
N ARG A 200 -5.48 -22.38 -17.22
CA ARG A 200 -6.31 -23.57 -17.44
C ARG A 200 -7.75 -23.19 -17.68
N VAL A 201 -8.47 -23.98 -18.47
CA VAL A 201 -9.93 -23.85 -18.58
C VAL A 201 -10.53 -24.20 -17.21
N LEU A 202 -11.32 -23.28 -16.66
CA LEU A 202 -11.98 -23.49 -15.37
C LEU A 202 -13.30 -24.25 -15.54
N PRO A 203 -13.70 -25.07 -14.56
CA PRO A 203 -15.04 -25.67 -14.49
C PRO A 203 -16.16 -24.61 -14.45
N GLN A 204 -17.38 -24.97 -14.86
CA GLN A 204 -18.53 -24.05 -14.88
C GLN A 204 -18.96 -23.55 -13.50
N ASP A 205 -18.67 -24.30 -12.45
CA ASP A 205 -18.98 -24.04 -11.04
C ASP A 205 -17.73 -23.62 -10.24
N CYS A 206 -16.72 -23.10 -10.93
CA CYS A 206 -15.49 -22.62 -10.30
C CYS A 206 -15.79 -21.51 -9.27
N ARG A 207 -15.23 -21.66 -8.06
CA ARG A 207 -15.14 -20.61 -7.05
C ARG A 207 -13.76 -19.97 -7.07
N TRP A 208 -13.66 -18.74 -6.58
CA TRP A 208 -12.39 -18.05 -6.45
C TRP A 208 -12.35 -17.20 -5.17
N GLU A 209 -11.15 -16.90 -4.68
CA GLU A 209 -10.96 -16.07 -3.49
C GLU A 209 -9.72 -15.18 -3.60
N ILE A 210 -9.66 -14.14 -2.75
CA ILE A 210 -8.50 -13.27 -2.56
C ILE A 210 -7.83 -13.62 -1.23
N THR A 211 -6.57 -14.06 -1.28
CA THR A 211 -5.83 -14.49 -0.09
C THR A 211 -4.53 -13.72 0.06
N ALA A 212 -4.31 -13.12 1.24
CA ALA A 212 -3.11 -12.35 1.55
C ALA A 212 -2.17 -13.12 2.50
N TYR A 213 -0.88 -13.12 2.19
CA TYR A 213 0.18 -13.73 2.99
C TYR A 213 0.94 -12.63 3.72
N PHE A 214 0.97 -12.71 5.04
CA PHE A 214 1.60 -11.73 5.91
C PHE A 214 2.98 -12.23 6.38
N ARG A 215 3.95 -11.32 6.49
CA ARG A 215 5.29 -11.60 7.05
C ARG A 215 5.22 -11.98 8.53
N SER A 216 4.30 -11.35 9.24
CA SER A 216 3.93 -11.66 10.62
C SER A 216 2.44 -11.42 10.76
N LEU A 217 1.75 -12.30 11.49
CA LEU A 217 0.33 -12.08 11.77
C LEU A 217 0.17 -10.76 12.53
N PRO A 218 -0.72 -9.86 12.10
CA PRO A 218 -1.05 -8.69 12.89
C PRO A 218 -1.62 -9.19 14.23
N GLN A 219 -1.09 -8.69 15.34
CA GLN A 219 -1.63 -9.04 16.66
C GLN A 219 -3.11 -8.65 16.67
N ALA A 220 -3.98 -9.67 16.78
CA ALA A 220 -5.43 -9.55 16.72
C ALA A 220 -6.02 -8.53 17.71
N CYS A 221 -5.24 -8.09 18.70
CA CYS A 221 -5.67 -7.19 19.77
C CYS A 221 -5.59 -5.68 19.49
N THR A 222 -5.09 -5.18 18.35
CA THR A 222 -4.80 -3.72 18.20
C THR A 222 -5.43 -2.97 17.02
N SER A 223 -6.08 -3.64 16.06
CA SER A 223 -6.80 -2.93 14.98
C SER A 223 -8.06 -3.67 14.55
N LYS A 224 -9.20 -2.97 14.51
CA LYS A 224 -10.47 -3.46 13.93
C LYS A 224 -10.29 -4.03 12.50
N ASP A 225 -9.28 -3.55 11.78
CA ASP A 225 -8.95 -4.01 10.42
C ASP A 225 -8.48 -5.47 10.35
N ALA A 226 -7.92 -6.02 11.43
CA ALA A 226 -7.45 -7.41 11.48
C ALA A 226 -8.60 -8.41 11.72
N GLU A 227 -9.69 -7.95 12.34
CA GLU A 227 -10.89 -8.76 12.60
C GLU A 227 -11.68 -9.07 11.31
N LEU A 228 -11.39 -8.34 10.22
CA LEU A 228 -12.00 -8.54 8.90
C LEU A 228 -11.41 -9.72 8.13
N TRP A 229 -10.28 -10.28 8.58
CA TRP A 229 -9.57 -11.37 7.90
C TRP A 229 -9.62 -12.65 8.72
N ILE A 230 -9.93 -13.76 8.05
CA ILE A 230 -9.85 -15.09 8.63
C ILE A 230 -8.61 -15.83 8.12
N PRO A 231 -7.98 -16.70 8.94
CA PRO A 231 -6.96 -17.61 8.46
C PRO A 231 -7.50 -18.45 7.30
N THR A 232 -6.71 -18.58 6.23
CA THR A 232 -7.09 -19.40 5.08
C THR A 232 -6.97 -20.89 5.42
N ASP A 233 -7.97 -21.66 5.03
CA ASP A 233 -8.01 -23.12 5.04
C ASP A 233 -7.61 -23.72 3.68
N THR A 234 -7.16 -22.87 2.74
CA THR A 234 -6.79 -23.28 1.39
C THR A 234 -5.68 -24.31 1.41
N GLN A 235 -6.00 -25.49 0.88
CA GLN A 235 -5.08 -26.62 0.83
C GLN A 235 -3.84 -26.27 0.00
N GLN A 236 -2.67 -26.58 0.55
CA GLN A 236 -1.43 -26.51 -0.21
C GLN A 236 -1.30 -27.75 -1.09
N TRP A 237 -0.76 -27.56 -2.28
CA TRP A 237 -0.37 -28.66 -3.15
C TRP A 237 0.70 -29.52 -2.47
N GLN A 238 0.67 -30.83 -2.73
CA GLN A 238 1.61 -31.78 -2.15
C GLN A 238 3.01 -31.60 -2.73
N GLN A 239 3.10 -31.13 -3.97
CA GLN A 239 4.35 -30.81 -4.62
C GLN A 239 4.54 -29.29 -4.77
N PRO A 240 5.79 -28.81 -4.88
CA PRO A 240 6.04 -27.42 -5.22
C PRO A 240 5.32 -27.04 -6.51
N PRO A 241 4.62 -25.89 -6.55
CA PRO A 241 3.92 -25.47 -7.75
C PRO A 241 4.84 -25.22 -8.92
N LEU A 242 4.32 -25.41 -10.13
CA LEU A 242 4.93 -24.90 -11.34
C LEU A 242 4.70 -23.39 -11.41
N ILE A 243 5.78 -22.61 -11.30
CA ILE A 243 5.76 -21.15 -11.31
C ILE A 243 6.05 -20.62 -12.72
N THR A 244 5.15 -19.80 -13.26
CA THR A 244 5.31 -19.12 -14.55
C THR A 244 5.29 -17.60 -14.36
N PRO A 245 6.42 -16.89 -14.56
CA PRO A 245 6.46 -15.44 -14.39
C PRO A 245 5.68 -14.72 -15.49
N ILE A 246 4.85 -13.74 -15.12
CA ILE A 246 4.09 -12.89 -16.07
C ILE A 246 4.78 -11.54 -16.22
N LYS A 247 5.01 -10.85 -15.10
CA LYS A 247 5.63 -9.52 -15.09
C LYS A 247 6.28 -9.21 -13.76
N SER A 248 7.44 -8.55 -13.80
CA SER A 248 8.07 -7.94 -12.63
C SER A 248 8.38 -6.48 -12.88
N MET A 249 8.32 -5.70 -11.82
CA MET A 249 8.89 -4.36 -11.75
C MET A 249 9.70 -4.19 -10.46
N ARG A 250 10.72 -3.35 -10.54
CA ARG A 250 11.47 -2.88 -9.38
C ARG A 250 11.68 -1.39 -9.58
N SER A 251 10.99 -0.59 -8.78
CA SER A 251 11.14 0.86 -8.75
C SER A 251 11.02 1.27 -7.30
N GLU A 252 12.11 1.71 -6.66
CA GLU A 252 12.05 2.10 -5.25
C GLU A 252 10.92 3.11 -5.01
N PRO A 253 10.11 2.95 -3.95
CA PRO A 253 10.24 1.97 -2.86
C PRO A 253 9.58 0.61 -3.12
N LEU A 254 9.03 0.38 -4.32
CA LEU A 254 8.15 -0.74 -4.60
C LEU A 254 8.74 -1.72 -5.62
N SER A 255 8.81 -2.99 -5.23
CA SER A 255 8.92 -4.10 -6.18
C SER A 255 7.65 -4.93 -6.19
N VAL A 256 7.13 -5.19 -7.37
CA VAL A 256 5.97 -6.07 -7.60
C VAL A 256 6.38 -7.17 -8.58
N GLN A 257 6.01 -8.40 -8.28
CA GLN A 257 6.10 -9.51 -9.22
C GLN A 257 4.75 -10.19 -9.32
N LEU A 258 4.30 -10.43 -10.55
CA LEU A 258 3.12 -11.21 -10.88
C LEU A 258 3.59 -12.50 -11.57
N TYR A 259 3.17 -13.63 -11.03
CA TYR A 259 3.42 -14.95 -11.58
C TYR A 259 2.20 -15.85 -11.35
N LEU A 260 2.09 -16.88 -12.18
CA LEU A 260 1.04 -17.89 -12.12
C LEU A 260 1.61 -19.16 -11.49
N GLU A 261 0.89 -19.74 -10.53
CA GLU A 261 1.20 -21.05 -9.97
C GLU A 261 0.16 -22.08 -10.42
N HIS A 262 0.66 -23.27 -10.78
CA HIS A 262 -0.16 -24.45 -11.07
C HIS A 262 0.26 -25.65 -10.22
N PRO A 263 -0.65 -26.62 -10.02
CA PRO A 263 -0.30 -27.91 -9.44
C PRO A 263 0.81 -28.59 -10.26
N GLY A 264 1.64 -29.38 -9.57
CA GLY A 264 2.72 -30.14 -10.19
C GLY A 264 2.22 -31.15 -11.21
N LEU A 265 3.07 -31.57 -12.16
CA LEU A 265 2.69 -32.49 -13.25
C LEU A 265 2.20 -33.87 -12.78
N SER A 266 2.55 -34.27 -11.56
CA SER A 266 2.21 -35.54 -10.92
C SER A 266 1.00 -35.47 -9.99
N GLU A 267 0.44 -34.28 -9.74
CA GLU A 267 -0.79 -34.17 -8.98
C GLU A 267 -1.96 -34.62 -9.83
N PRO A 268 -2.98 -35.28 -9.24
CA PRO A 268 -4.15 -35.70 -9.98
C PRO A 268 -4.74 -34.48 -10.67
N LYS A 269 -4.92 -34.58 -11.99
CA LYS A 269 -5.67 -33.56 -12.74
C LYS A 269 -7.09 -33.62 -12.21
N ALA A 270 -7.50 -32.56 -11.52
CA ALA A 270 -8.91 -32.25 -11.28
C ALA A 270 -9.67 -32.20 -12.61
#